data_AF-A0A3E1YBX3-F1
#
_entry.id   AF-A0A3E1YBX3-F1
#
_cell.length_a   1.000
_cell.length_b   1.000
_cell.length_c   1.000
_cell.angle_alpha   90.00
_cell.angle_beta   90.00
_cell.angle_gamma   90.00
#
_symmetry.space_group_name_H-M   'P 1'
#
loop_
_entity.id
_entity.type
_entity.pdbx_description
1 polymer ?
#
loop_
_entity_poly.entity_id
_entity_poly.type
_entity_poly.pdbx_seq_one_letter_code
_entity_poly.pdbx_strand_id
1 'polypeptide(L)'
;MKKLWSFLLISTALFACNSGTRETTKDRSAYDVINEKCYVYREFKPAPGPLTDSVLQLRKNLMEYLDQHQFKGHLAKKDSLLFQRLNGQEVIIELPAPQDIWEQNTIIVFDPQKNPLFVNLHKGTAQLDQYLQAK
;
A
#
# COMPACT_ATOMS: atom_id res chain seq x y z
N MET A 1 46.52 -15.90 53.29
CA MET A 1 45.84 -16.16 51.99
C MET A 1 44.34 -16.20 52.30
N LYS A 2 43.47 -15.27 51.87
CA LYS A 2 43.04 -15.04 50.49
C LYS A 2 42.37 -13.65 50.36
N LYS A 3 42.87 -12.93 49.35
CA LYS A 3 42.39 -11.80 48.54
C LYS A 3 41.14 -10.98 48.95
N LEU A 4 41.42 -9.69 49.07
CA LEU A 4 40.53 -8.53 48.97
C LEU A 4 40.05 -8.30 47.51
N TRP A 5 38.83 -7.75 47.41
CA TRP A 5 38.38 -6.66 46.51
C TRP A 5 37.74 -6.92 45.12
N SER A 6 36.80 -6.01 44.86
CA SER A 6 36.14 -5.56 43.62
C SER A 6 35.02 -6.42 43.05
N PHE A 7 33.76 -6.00 43.24
CA PHE A 7 33.03 -5.00 42.41
C PHE A 7 33.09 -5.30 40.91
N LEU A 8 31.99 -5.82 40.37
CA LEU A 8 31.50 -5.42 39.06
C LEU A 8 30.00 -5.76 38.94
N LEU A 9 29.18 -4.80 39.39
CA LEU A 9 27.79 -4.64 38.94
C LEU A 9 27.85 -4.26 37.46
N ILE A 10 27.48 -5.19 36.58
CA ILE A 10 27.12 -4.86 35.19
C ILE A 10 25.66 -5.22 35.02
N SER A 11 24.80 -4.29 35.43
CA SER A 11 23.46 -4.16 34.89
C SER A 11 23.59 -3.52 33.51
N THR A 12 23.72 -4.33 32.45
CA THR A 12 23.46 -3.84 31.09
C THR A 12 21.97 -3.59 30.95
N ALA A 13 21.55 -2.39 31.38
CA ALA A 13 20.33 -1.81 30.91
C ALA A 13 20.50 -1.59 29.41
N LEU A 14 20.01 -2.54 28.59
CA LEU A 14 19.83 -2.35 27.16
C LEU A 14 18.65 -1.41 26.93
N PHE A 15 18.77 -0.17 27.41
CA PHE A 15 18.14 0.95 26.75
C PHE A 15 18.95 1.22 25.49
N ALA A 16 18.74 0.39 24.47
CA ALA A 16 19.02 0.83 23.12
C ALA A 16 18.09 2.04 22.90
N CYS A 17 18.71 3.22 22.94
CA CYS A 17 18.07 4.48 22.64
C CYS A 17 17.25 4.30 21.37
N ASN A 18 15.96 4.54 21.53
CA ASN A 18 15.09 5.07 20.52
C ASN A 18 15.92 5.97 19.59
N SER A 19 16.28 5.50 18.41
CA SER A 19 16.59 6.40 17.31
C SER A 19 15.27 7.04 16.94
N GLY A 20 14.84 7.96 17.81
CA GLY A 20 13.69 8.80 17.63
C GLY A 20 13.87 9.45 16.29
N THR A 21 13.05 8.98 15.36
CA THR A 21 12.46 9.79 14.32
C THR A 21 13.40 10.88 13.84
N ARG A 22 14.49 10.49 13.18
CA ARG A 22 15.01 11.34 12.13
C ARG A 22 14.00 11.21 10.98
N GLU A 23 12.82 11.79 11.19
CA GLU A 23 12.06 12.42 10.12
C GLU A 23 13.03 13.45 9.54
N THR A 24 13.94 12.96 8.70
CA THR A 24 14.23 13.70 7.48
C THR A 24 12.85 13.77 6.87
N THR A 25 12.16 14.89 7.08
CA THR A 25 10.90 15.21 6.42
C THR A 25 11.27 15.29 4.94
N LYS A 26 11.45 14.13 4.31
CA LYS A 26 11.57 14.01 2.87
C LYS A 26 10.29 14.66 2.39
N ASP A 27 10.43 15.68 1.58
CA ASP A 27 9.30 16.39 1.06
C ASP A 27 8.36 15.39 0.36
N ARG A 28 7.18 15.17 0.97
CA ARG A 28 6.15 14.26 0.45
C ARG A 28 5.11 15.01 -0.37
N SER A 29 5.29 16.31 -0.60
CA SER A 29 4.33 17.15 -1.31
C SER A 29 4.10 16.73 -2.76
N ALA A 30 5.01 15.97 -3.36
CA ALA A 30 4.85 15.39 -4.70
C ALA A 30 3.96 14.14 -4.74
N TYR A 31 3.71 13.48 -3.61
CA TYR A 31 3.02 12.19 -3.57
C TYR A 31 1.59 12.28 -3.04
N ASP A 32 0.76 11.33 -3.46
CA ASP A 32 -0.47 10.97 -2.76
C ASP A 32 -0.13 9.92 -1.70
N VAL A 33 -0.15 10.34 -0.43
CA VAL A 33 0.34 9.52 0.69
C VAL A 33 -0.77 8.64 1.21
N ILE A 34 -0.53 7.33 1.21
CA ILE A 34 -1.51 6.31 1.57
C ILE A 34 -0.93 5.47 2.71
N ASN A 35 -1.61 5.50 3.86
CA ASN A 35 -1.18 4.81 5.08
C ASN A 35 -2.28 3.92 5.67
N GLU A 36 -3.43 3.82 5.02
CA GLU A 36 -4.55 3.00 5.46
C GLU A 36 -4.87 1.90 4.45
N LYS A 37 -5.62 0.90 4.93
CA LYS A 37 -6.10 -0.21 4.11
C LYS A 37 -7.12 0.28 3.09
N CYS A 38 -6.75 0.27 1.81
CA CYS A 38 -7.56 0.85 0.74
C CYS A 38 -7.32 0.17 -0.61
N TYR A 39 -8.17 0.50 -1.58
CA TYR A 39 -7.86 0.28 -2.99
C TYR A 39 -7.83 1.62 -3.72
N VAL A 40 -6.77 1.84 -4.48
CA VAL A 40 -6.54 3.04 -5.26
C VAL A 40 -7.05 2.85 -6.66
N TYR A 41 -7.74 3.86 -7.18
CA TYR A 41 -8.20 3.90 -8.55
C TYR A 41 -8.08 5.31 -9.13
N ARG A 42 -8.12 5.43 -10.46
CA ARG A 42 -8.17 6.73 -11.15
C ARG A 42 -9.59 7.09 -11.55
N GLU A 43 -9.91 8.37 -11.48
CA GLU A 43 -11.10 8.94 -12.08
C GLU A 43 -10.84 9.18 -13.57
N PHE A 44 -11.83 8.86 -14.38
CA PHE A 44 -11.77 9.07 -15.81
C PHE A 44 -13.19 9.12 -16.37
N LYS A 45 -13.33 9.74 -17.54
CA LYS A 45 -14.57 9.72 -18.30
C LYS A 45 -14.46 8.65 -19.39
N PRO A 46 -15.13 7.48 -19.24
CA PRO A 46 -15.06 6.43 -20.25
C PRO A 46 -15.69 6.89 -21.57
N ALA A 47 -15.07 6.51 -22.69
CA ALA A 47 -15.72 6.54 -24.00
C ALA A 47 -16.66 5.32 -24.12
N PRO A 48 -17.90 5.49 -24.61
CA PRO A 48 -18.87 4.40 -24.68
C PRO A 48 -18.40 3.31 -25.66
N GLY A 49 -18.68 2.05 -25.33
CA GLY A 49 -18.43 0.91 -26.23
C GLY A 49 -18.46 -0.45 -25.52
N PRO A 50 -18.72 -1.55 -26.24
CA PRO A 50 -18.91 -2.88 -25.63
C PRO A 50 -17.72 -3.37 -24.78
N LEU A 51 -16.50 -3.05 -25.23
CA LEU A 51 -15.29 -3.35 -24.47
C LEU A 51 -15.24 -2.52 -23.18
N THR A 52 -15.46 -1.20 -23.28
CA THR A 52 -15.48 -0.30 -22.12
C THR A 52 -16.49 -0.76 -21.09
N ASP A 53 -17.70 -1.12 -21.51
CA ASP A 53 -18.77 -1.58 -20.61
C ASP A 53 -18.36 -2.85 -19.86
N SER A 54 -17.70 -3.79 -20.56
CA SER A 54 -17.19 -5.03 -19.97
C SER A 54 -16.10 -4.76 -18.93
N VAL A 55 -15.14 -3.87 -19.24
CA VAL A 55 -14.07 -3.50 -18.31
C VAL A 55 -14.63 -2.78 -17.08
N LEU A 56 -15.58 -1.86 -17.28
CA LEU A 56 -16.25 -1.15 -16.19
C LEU A 56 -16.99 -2.11 -15.27
N GLN A 57 -17.69 -3.11 -15.83
CA GLN A 57 -18.37 -4.13 -15.02
C GLN A 57 -17.37 -4.97 -14.20
N LEU A 58 -16.26 -5.40 -14.81
CA LEU A 58 -15.21 -6.15 -14.09
C LEU A 58 -14.61 -5.33 -12.95
N ARG A 59 -14.27 -4.06 -13.23
CA ARG A 59 -13.76 -3.13 -12.23
C ARG A 59 -14.75 -2.95 -11.07
N LYS A 60 -16.04 -2.73 -11.39
CA LYS A 60 -17.09 -2.57 -10.39
C LYS A 60 -17.20 -3.81 -9.49
N ASN A 61 -17.25 -5.00 -10.07
CA ASN A 61 -17.33 -6.24 -9.29
C ASN A 61 -16.15 -6.40 -8.32
N LEU A 62 -14.94 -6.01 -8.75
CA LEU A 62 -13.74 -6.08 -7.91
C LEU A 62 -13.74 -5.03 -6.80
N MET A 63 -14.21 -3.81 -7.08
CA MET A 63 -14.36 -2.76 -6.07
C MET A 63 -15.39 -3.18 -5.01
N GLU A 64 -16.55 -3.73 -5.43
CA GLU A 64 -17.58 -4.22 -4.51
C GLU A 64 -17.05 -5.37 -3.62
N TYR A 65 -16.28 -6.29 -4.20
CA TYR A 65 -15.62 -7.34 -3.43
C TYR A 65 -14.65 -6.74 -2.39
N LEU A 66 -13.83 -5.76 -2.78
CA LEU A 66 -12.90 -5.08 -1.86
C LEU A 66 -13.63 -4.32 -0.75
N ASP A 67 -14.76 -3.68 -1.06
CA ASP A 67 -15.62 -3.01 -0.07
C ASP A 67 -16.15 -4.01 0.97
N GLN A 68 -16.60 -5.20 0.53
CA GLN A 68 -17.02 -6.29 1.44
C GLN A 68 -15.89 -6.75 2.38
N HIS A 69 -14.64 -6.63 1.93
CA HIS A 69 -13.43 -6.95 2.70
C HIS A 69 -12.85 -5.74 3.44
N GLN A 70 -13.63 -4.67 3.63
CA GLN A 70 -13.30 -3.49 4.43
C GLN A 70 -12.12 -2.67 3.88
N PHE A 71 -11.83 -2.78 2.58
CA PHE A 71 -10.93 -1.83 1.92
C PHE A 71 -11.71 -0.58 1.56
N LYS A 72 -11.19 0.59 1.90
CA LYS A 72 -11.80 1.86 1.49
C LYS A 72 -11.39 2.22 0.07
N GLY A 73 -12.31 2.77 -0.71
CA GLY A 73 -11.95 3.36 -2.01
C GLY A 73 -11.15 4.65 -1.84
N HIS A 74 -10.00 4.73 -2.52
CA HIS A 74 -9.14 5.91 -2.57
C HIS A 74 -8.97 6.37 -4.02
N LEU A 75 -9.47 7.56 -4.32
CA LEU A 75 -9.23 8.19 -5.61
C LEU A 75 -7.81 8.78 -5.65
N ALA A 76 -6.97 8.32 -6.57
CA ALA A 76 -5.64 8.86 -6.78
C ALA A 76 -5.70 10.35 -7.14
N LYS A 77 -5.08 11.20 -6.31
CA LYS A 77 -5.04 12.66 -6.52
C LYS A 77 -3.83 13.12 -7.33
N LYS A 78 -2.82 12.25 -7.48
CA LYS A 78 -1.57 12.48 -8.19
C LYS A 78 -1.13 11.21 -8.90
N ASP A 79 -0.26 11.37 -9.89
CA ASP A 79 0.34 10.25 -10.61
C ASP A 79 1.52 9.61 -9.85
N SER A 80 1.86 10.09 -8.66
CA SER A 80 2.87 9.48 -7.79
C SER A 80 2.24 9.11 -6.45
N LEU A 81 2.20 7.83 -6.14
CA LEU A 81 1.66 7.28 -4.90
C LEU A 81 2.80 6.94 -3.94
N LEU A 82 2.59 7.20 -2.66
CA LEU A 82 3.50 6.79 -1.58
C LEU A 82 2.72 5.94 -0.58
N PHE A 83 2.95 4.62 -0.61
CA PHE A 83 2.37 3.69 0.33
C PHE A 83 3.28 3.55 1.55
N GLN A 84 2.74 3.81 2.73
CA GLN A 84 3.46 3.67 3.99
C GLN A 84 3.02 2.42 4.73
N ARG A 85 3.93 1.45 4.88
CA ARG A 85 3.68 0.19 5.60
C ARG A 85 3.81 0.37 7.12
N LEU A 86 3.21 -0.55 7.89
CA LEU A 86 3.25 -0.51 9.36
C LEU A 86 4.67 -0.58 9.93
N ASN A 87 5.60 -1.20 9.21
CA ASN A 87 7.01 -1.29 9.62
C ASN A 87 7.82 -0.03 9.27
N GLY A 88 7.18 1.03 8.78
CA GLY A 88 7.81 2.29 8.39
C GLY A 88 8.43 2.27 6.99
N GLN A 89 8.35 1.16 6.24
CA GLN A 89 8.80 1.13 4.86
C GLN A 89 7.88 1.95 3.96
N GLU A 90 8.49 2.65 3.02
CA GLU A 90 7.84 3.44 1.99
C GLU A 90 7.96 2.74 0.64
N VAL A 91 6.83 2.60 -0.06
CA VAL A 91 6.79 2.07 -1.44
C VAL A 91 6.24 3.17 -2.33
N ILE A 92 7.07 3.65 -3.26
CA ILE A 92 6.69 4.64 -4.25
C ILE A 92 6.23 3.93 -5.52
N ILE A 93 5.09 4.37 -6.05
CA ILE A 93 4.56 3.89 -7.32
C ILE A 93 4.26 5.10 -8.20
N GLU A 94 4.85 5.11 -9.39
CA GLU A 94 4.47 6.05 -10.45
C GLU A 94 3.37 5.42 -11.32
N LEU A 95 2.38 6.24 -11.62
CA LEU A 95 1.20 5.91 -12.37
C LEU A 95 1.34 6.50 -13.78
N PRO A 96 1.94 5.77 -14.74
CA PRO A 96 2.10 6.29 -16.10
C PRO A 96 0.75 6.64 -16.72
N ALA A 97 0.75 7.54 -17.71
CA ALA A 97 -0.45 7.82 -18.48
C ALA A 97 -0.95 6.51 -19.14
N PRO A 98 -2.22 6.11 -18.91
CA PRO A 98 -2.73 4.85 -19.43
C PRO A 98 -2.74 4.86 -20.96
N GLN A 99 -2.31 3.76 -21.57
CA GLN A 99 -2.27 3.59 -23.02
C GLN A 99 -3.54 2.93 -23.56
N ASP A 100 -4.28 2.22 -22.72
CA ASP A 100 -5.53 1.55 -23.08
C ASP A 100 -6.58 1.59 -21.96
N ILE A 101 -7.75 1.03 -22.26
CA ILE A 101 -8.88 0.98 -21.32
C ILE A 101 -8.60 0.10 -20.10
N TRP A 102 -7.71 -0.89 -20.20
CA TRP A 102 -7.36 -1.79 -19.10
C TRP A 102 -6.49 -1.06 -18.09
N GLU A 103 -5.44 -0.39 -18.55
CA GLU A 103 -4.56 0.43 -17.74
C GLU A 103 -5.31 1.60 -17.09
N GLN A 104 -6.24 2.21 -17.82
CA GLN A 104 -7.11 3.27 -17.30
C GLN A 104 -8.00 2.79 -16.14
N ASN A 105 -8.31 1.49 -16.10
CA ASN A 105 -9.13 0.85 -15.08
C ASN A 105 -8.31 0.10 -14.01
N THR A 106 -7.01 0.30 -13.96
CA THR A 106 -6.13 -0.30 -12.94
C THR A 106 -6.63 -0.02 -11.53
N ILE A 107 -6.66 -1.07 -10.70
CA ILE A 107 -6.87 -0.99 -9.26
C ILE A 107 -5.56 -1.38 -8.57
N ILE A 108 -5.14 -0.61 -7.58
CA ILE A 108 -4.01 -0.96 -6.71
C ILE A 108 -4.53 -1.20 -5.31
N VAL A 109 -4.40 -2.41 -4.79
CA VAL A 109 -4.84 -2.76 -3.44
C VAL A 109 -3.69 -2.58 -2.46
N PHE A 110 -3.98 -1.99 -1.31
CA PHE A 110 -2.99 -1.79 -0.27
C PHE A 110 -3.55 -2.15 1.10
N ASP A 111 -2.81 -2.98 1.81
CA ASP A 111 -2.95 -3.20 3.26
C ASP A 111 -1.59 -2.81 3.89
N PRO A 112 -1.54 -1.94 4.91
CA PRO A 112 -0.29 -1.51 5.55
C PRO A 112 0.62 -2.66 6.05
N GLN A 113 0.07 -3.87 6.25
CA GLN A 113 0.84 -5.06 6.61
C GLN A 113 1.58 -5.68 5.41
N LYS A 114 1.11 -5.47 4.19
CA LYS A 114 1.52 -6.15 2.95
C LYS A 114 2.15 -5.18 1.95
N ASN A 115 2.68 -5.72 0.85
CA ASN A 115 3.06 -4.88 -0.29
C ASN A 115 1.81 -4.46 -1.08
N PRO A 116 1.82 -3.30 -1.75
CA PRO A 116 0.78 -2.96 -2.70
C PRO A 116 0.66 -4.01 -3.82
N LEU A 117 -0.57 -4.25 -4.28
CA LEU A 117 -0.88 -5.22 -5.32
C LEU A 117 -1.56 -4.54 -6.51
N PHE A 118 -0.98 -4.68 -7.70
CA PHE A 118 -1.67 -4.34 -8.94
C PHE A 118 -2.64 -5.46 -9.33
N VAL A 119 -3.93 -5.12 -9.37
CA VAL A 119 -4.99 -6.07 -9.69
C VAL A 119 -5.10 -6.24 -11.20
N ASN A 120 -5.03 -7.48 -11.67
CA ASN A 120 -5.36 -7.81 -13.04
C ASN A 120 -6.87 -8.06 -13.14
N LEU A 121 -7.59 -7.15 -13.80
CA LEU A 121 -9.05 -7.22 -13.95
C LEU A 121 -9.53 -8.52 -14.61
N HIS A 122 -8.72 -9.13 -15.49
CA HIS A 122 -9.07 -10.38 -16.17
C HIS A 122 -9.07 -11.60 -15.24
N LYS A 123 -8.37 -11.53 -14.09
CA LYS A 123 -8.24 -12.66 -13.16
C LYS A 123 -9.39 -12.73 -12.14
N GLY A 124 -10.36 -11.81 -12.21
CA GLY A 124 -11.44 -11.74 -11.24
C GLY A 124 -10.89 -11.65 -9.81
N THR A 125 -11.59 -12.26 -8.85
CA THR A 125 -11.23 -12.19 -7.43
C THR A 125 -10.04 -13.07 -7.05
N ALA A 126 -9.59 -14.00 -7.89
CA ALA A 126 -8.60 -15.01 -7.51
C ALA A 126 -7.29 -14.41 -7.00
N GLN A 127 -6.82 -13.30 -7.60
CA GLN A 127 -5.63 -12.59 -7.14
C GLN A 127 -5.87 -11.89 -5.79
N LEU A 128 -7.08 -11.37 -5.57
CA LEU A 128 -7.49 -10.76 -4.31
C LEU A 128 -7.62 -11.81 -3.21
N ASP A 129 -8.21 -12.97 -3.49
CA ASP A 129 -8.30 -14.09 -2.55
C ASP A 129 -6.90 -14.49 -2.05
N GLN A 130 -5.94 -14.64 -2.96
CA GLN A 130 -4.54 -14.90 -2.62
C GLN A 130 -3.93 -13.79 -1.78
N TYR A 131 -4.17 -12.53 -2.13
CA TYR A 131 -3.67 -11.37 -1.39
C TYR A 131 -4.22 -11.31 0.02
N LEU A 132 -5.51 -11.58 0.21
CA LEU A 132 -6.18 -11.56 1.50
C LEU A 132 -5.65 -12.67 2.42
N GLN A 133 -5.38 -13.84 1.86
CA GLN A 133 -4.87 -15.00 2.60
C GLN A 133 -3.36 -14.95 2.89
N ALA A 134 -2.58 -14.22 2.09
CA ALA A 134 -1.16 -14.02 2.34
C ALA A 134 -0.93 -13.39 3.72
N LYS A 135 0.09 -13.86 4.44
CA LYS A 135 0.48 -13.35 5.76
C LYS A 135 1.53 -12.25 5.62
#